data_AF-A0A0D3IZQ4-F1
#
_entry.id   AF-A0A0D3IZQ4-F1
#
_cell.length_a   1.000
_cell.length_b   1.000
_cell.length_c   1.000
_cell.angle_alpha   90.00
_cell.angle_beta   90.00
_cell.angle_gamma   90.00
#
_symmetry.space_group_name_H-M   'P 1'
#
loop_
_entity.id
_entity.type
_entity.pdbx_description
1 polymer ?
#
loop_
_entity_poly.entity_id
_entity_poly.type
_entity_poly.pdbx_seq_one_letter_code
_entity_poly.pdbx_strand_id
1 'polypeptide(L)'
;MLSLSLQSTSFHGVASVPSRVQPTMLFGAKASAPKKAPAFAYGLPGNFNALGGSELNWDPAGFLEGKSELEVNRYREAELTHGRVGMLASLGFLVQEKFHPLFSGDGGPAIDQIPQLPVWLWVVMGGGIAAAEAARINIAFRELDGEKLKAETALRPGYTPGDLGFDPLGFSKDLSADEFKLMQEKELAHARLAMIAAAGFLAQEAVTHATWGTVYGLPDF
;
A
#
# COMPACT_ATOMS: atom_id res chain seq x y z
N MET A 1 -29.56 15.62 -92.40
CA MET A 1 -29.42 14.82 -93.63
C MET A 1 -27.94 14.46 -93.80
N LEU A 2 -27.67 13.16 -94.05
CA LEU A 2 -26.38 12.51 -94.43
C LEU A 2 -25.22 12.60 -93.41
N SER A 3 -24.75 11.52 -92.78
CA SER A 3 -24.13 10.25 -93.26
C SER A 3 -22.63 10.35 -93.56
N LEU A 4 -21.85 9.70 -92.68
CA LEU A 4 -20.58 8.95 -92.85
C LEU A 4 -19.39 9.54 -93.64
N SER A 5 -18.22 9.55 -93.01
CA SER A 5 -16.91 9.36 -93.68
C SER A 5 -15.87 8.79 -92.70
N LEU A 6 -15.41 7.57 -92.99
CA LEU A 6 -14.25 6.88 -92.41
C LEU A 6 -12.95 7.70 -92.56
N GLN A 7 -12.02 7.60 -91.61
CA GLN A 7 -10.72 6.95 -91.90
C GLN A 7 -9.88 6.64 -90.65
N SER A 8 -9.28 5.47 -90.74
CA SER A 8 -8.40 4.76 -89.80
C SER A 8 -6.93 5.16 -89.99
N THR A 9 -6.08 4.68 -89.07
CA THR A 9 -4.60 4.71 -88.97
C THR A 9 -4.04 5.97 -88.28
N SER A 10 -3.16 5.90 -87.27
CA SER A 10 -2.35 4.79 -86.74
C SER A 10 -1.75 5.12 -85.35
N PHE A 11 -1.69 4.07 -84.52
CA PHE A 11 -0.75 3.74 -83.43
C PHE A 11 0.24 4.81 -82.91
N HIS A 12 0.20 5.07 -81.60
CA HIS A 12 1.38 5.03 -80.73
C HIS A 12 1.04 4.24 -79.46
N GLY A 13 1.77 3.14 -79.25
CA GLY A 13 1.51 2.16 -78.20
C GLY A 13 1.80 2.67 -76.79
N VAL A 14 0.93 2.25 -75.86
CA VAL A 14 1.15 2.32 -74.42
C VAL A 14 2.15 1.23 -74.04
N ALA A 15 3.39 1.61 -73.73
CA ALA A 15 4.36 0.72 -73.11
C ALA A 15 4.01 0.53 -71.64
N SER A 16 3.82 -0.73 -71.25
CA SER A 16 3.59 -1.19 -69.88
C SER A 16 4.84 -1.01 -69.02
N VAL A 17 4.72 -0.25 -67.92
CA VAL A 17 5.68 -0.29 -66.81
C VAL A 17 4.97 -0.97 -65.63
N PRO A 18 5.49 -2.08 -65.09
CA PRO A 18 4.84 -2.81 -64.01
C PRO A 18 4.88 -2.01 -62.70
N SER A 19 3.73 -1.87 -62.04
CA SER A 19 3.63 -1.26 -60.71
C SER A 19 4.38 -2.13 -59.69
N ARG A 20 5.48 -1.63 -59.15
CA ARG A 20 6.17 -2.24 -58.01
C ARG A 20 5.40 -1.92 -56.73
N VAL A 21 4.29 -2.62 -56.50
CA VAL A 21 3.63 -2.63 -55.20
C VAL A 21 4.51 -3.46 -54.27
N GLN A 22 5.25 -2.81 -53.39
CA GLN A 22 5.82 -3.51 -52.23
C GLN A 22 4.67 -3.75 -51.24
N PRO A 23 4.45 -4.97 -50.74
CA PRO A 23 3.60 -5.16 -49.59
C PRO A 23 4.36 -4.60 -48.40
N THR A 24 4.06 -3.36 -48.01
CA THR A 24 4.39 -2.90 -46.67
C THR A 24 3.60 -3.81 -45.74
N MET A 25 4.27 -4.81 -45.17
CA MET A 25 3.77 -5.59 -44.05
C MET A 25 3.49 -4.58 -42.95
N LEU A 26 2.24 -4.12 -42.87
CA LEU A 26 1.71 -3.38 -41.75
C LEU A 26 1.67 -4.37 -40.59
N PHE A 27 2.83 -4.62 -39.98
CA PHE A 27 2.89 -5.13 -38.63
C PHE A 27 2.09 -4.13 -37.81
N GLY A 28 0.87 -4.52 -37.45
CA GLY A 28 0.06 -3.83 -36.48
C GLY A 28 0.84 -3.77 -35.18
N ALA A 29 1.67 -2.75 -35.03
CA ALA A 29 1.98 -2.20 -33.74
C ALA A 29 0.63 -1.77 -33.18
N LYS A 30 0.02 -2.64 -32.36
CA LYS A 30 -1.00 -2.21 -31.42
C LYS A 30 -0.39 -1.00 -30.74
N ALA A 31 -0.87 0.19 -31.10
CA ALA A 31 -0.60 1.39 -30.33
C ALA A 31 -1.01 1.02 -28.90
N SER A 32 -0.02 0.88 -28.03
CA SER A 32 -0.27 0.70 -26.61
C SER A 32 -1.16 1.87 -26.23
N ALA A 33 -2.36 1.57 -25.74
CA ALA A 33 -3.30 2.57 -25.27
C ALA A 33 -2.54 3.59 -24.40
N PRO A 34 -2.85 4.89 -24.50
CA PRO A 34 -2.21 5.88 -23.64
C PRO A 34 -2.36 5.38 -22.20
N LYS A 35 -1.23 5.12 -21.52
CA LYS A 35 -1.24 4.77 -20.11
C LYS A 35 -2.03 5.88 -19.44
N LYS A 36 -3.26 5.58 -18.97
CA LYS A 36 -4.02 6.49 -18.11
C LYS A 36 -3.02 7.01 -17.08
N ALA A 37 -2.97 8.33 -16.88
CA ALA A 37 -2.19 8.90 -15.79
C ALA A 37 -2.49 8.05 -14.55
N PRO A 38 -1.46 7.51 -13.87
CA PRO A 38 -1.70 6.62 -12.75
C PRO A 38 -2.58 7.40 -11.77
N ALA A 39 -3.70 6.80 -11.37
CA ALA A 39 -4.47 7.33 -10.24
C ALA A 39 -3.51 7.54 -9.06
N PHE A 40 -3.81 8.48 -8.16
CA PHE A 40 -2.93 8.74 -7.02
C PHE A 40 -2.61 7.43 -6.28
N ALA A 41 -1.34 7.21 -5.96
CA ALA A 41 -0.82 5.96 -5.42
C ALA A 41 -1.26 4.69 -6.20
N TYR A 42 -1.36 4.77 -7.53
CA TYR A 42 -1.81 3.70 -8.43
C TYR A 42 -3.23 3.17 -8.15
N GLY A 43 -4.09 3.96 -7.48
CA GLY A 43 -5.46 3.56 -7.15
C GLY A 43 -5.57 2.65 -5.93
N LEU A 44 -4.54 2.63 -5.07
CA LEU A 44 -4.59 1.97 -3.78
C LEU A 44 -5.65 2.61 -2.87
N PRO A 45 -6.37 1.81 -2.06
CA PRO A 45 -7.36 2.32 -1.11
C PRO A 45 -6.71 3.25 -0.08
N GLY A 46 -7.44 4.27 0.39
CA GLY A 46 -6.94 5.17 1.43
C GLY A 46 -6.88 6.65 1.08
N ASN A 47 -7.39 7.05 -0.08
CA ASN A 47 -7.61 8.46 -0.43
C ASN A 47 -8.98 8.95 0.05
N PHE A 48 -9.56 8.25 1.02
CA PHE A 48 -10.85 8.60 1.60
C PHE A 48 -10.82 10.00 2.21
N ASN A 49 -11.82 10.81 1.85
CA ASN A 49 -12.02 12.13 2.42
C ASN A 49 -13.06 12.07 3.55
N ALA A 50 -12.58 12.09 4.80
CA ALA A 50 -13.41 12.03 5.99
C ALA A 50 -14.35 13.24 6.18
N LEU A 51 -14.08 14.36 5.50
CA LEU A 51 -14.86 15.61 5.61
C LEU A 51 -15.90 15.76 4.49
N GLY A 52 -16.01 14.77 3.60
CA GLY A 52 -16.84 14.83 2.39
C GLY A 52 -16.18 15.62 1.26
N GLY A 53 -16.37 15.16 0.02
CA GLY A 53 -15.78 15.74 -1.19
C GLY A 53 -15.03 14.72 -2.05
N SER A 54 -14.26 15.21 -3.03
CA SER A 54 -13.38 14.37 -3.85
C SER A 54 -12.27 13.71 -3.01
N GLU A 55 -11.66 12.65 -3.56
CA GLU A 55 -10.52 11.93 -2.99
C GLU A 55 -9.43 12.89 -2.44
N LEU A 56 -8.94 12.60 -1.23
CA LEU A 56 -7.89 13.39 -0.56
C LEU A 56 -6.51 12.84 -0.94
N ASN A 57 -5.90 13.46 -1.96
CA ASN A 57 -4.56 13.13 -2.45
C ASN A 57 -3.48 13.89 -1.65
N TRP A 58 -3.21 13.43 -0.43
CA TRP A 58 -2.22 14.06 0.47
C TRP A 58 -0.79 13.56 0.20
N ASP A 59 -0.04 14.30 -0.62
CA ASP A 59 1.42 14.14 -0.78
C ASP A 59 2.11 15.50 -1.01
N PRO A 60 2.18 16.38 0.01
CA PRO A 60 2.80 17.70 -0.14
C PRO A 60 4.33 17.64 -0.32
N ALA A 61 4.96 16.51 0.03
CA ALA A 61 6.40 16.31 -0.07
C ALA A 61 6.84 15.64 -1.38
N GLY A 62 5.89 15.26 -2.25
CA GLY A 62 6.16 14.63 -3.54
C GLY A 62 6.83 13.26 -3.43
N PHE A 63 6.58 12.52 -2.35
CA PHE A 63 7.24 11.23 -2.15
C PHE A 63 6.77 10.16 -3.14
N LEU A 64 5.65 10.35 -3.85
CA LEU A 64 5.16 9.43 -4.87
C LEU A 64 5.65 9.78 -6.28
N GLU A 65 6.24 10.96 -6.48
CA GLU A 65 6.69 11.41 -7.80
C GLU A 65 7.88 10.57 -8.31
N GLY A 66 7.76 10.07 -9.54
CA GLY A 66 8.83 9.32 -10.22
C GLY A 66 9.11 7.91 -9.69
N LYS A 67 8.32 7.41 -8.73
CA LYS A 67 8.51 6.07 -8.15
C LYS A 67 7.76 4.99 -8.92
N SER A 68 8.25 3.76 -8.80
CA SER A 68 7.61 2.59 -9.41
C SER A 68 6.40 2.12 -8.60
N GLU A 69 5.47 1.41 -9.24
CA GLU A 69 4.29 0.81 -8.58
C GLU A 69 4.68 -0.08 -7.39
N LEU A 70 5.72 -0.90 -7.54
CA LEU A 70 6.21 -1.77 -6.46
C LEU A 70 6.76 -0.97 -5.27
N GLU A 71 7.31 0.22 -5.53
CA GLU A 71 7.81 1.08 -4.47
C GLU A 71 6.69 1.84 -3.74
N VAL A 72 5.66 2.27 -4.47
CA VAL A 72 4.45 2.85 -3.87
C VAL A 72 3.70 1.80 -3.05
N ASN A 73 3.57 0.58 -3.57
CA ASN A 73 3.00 -0.55 -2.84
C ASN A 73 3.79 -0.85 -1.55
N ARG A 74 5.13 -0.69 -1.56
CA ARG A 74 5.96 -0.82 -0.36
C ARG A 74 5.66 0.26 0.67
N TYR A 75 5.43 1.51 0.26
CA TYR A 75 5.03 2.54 1.21
C TYR A 75 3.65 2.29 1.80
N ARG A 76 2.74 1.73 1.01
CA ARG A 76 1.45 1.28 1.54
C ARG A 76 1.59 0.16 2.56
N GLU A 77 2.44 -0.83 2.28
CA GLU A 77 2.77 -1.90 3.22
C GLU A 77 3.37 -1.34 4.51
N ALA A 78 4.29 -0.39 4.40
CA ALA A 78 4.88 0.30 5.54
C ALA A 78 3.81 1.05 6.36
N GLU A 79 2.91 1.78 5.71
CA GLU A 79 1.80 2.48 6.37
C GLU A 79 0.87 1.51 7.09
N LEU A 80 0.50 0.39 6.47
CA LEU A 80 -0.38 -0.61 7.07
C LEU A 80 0.27 -1.32 8.26
N THR A 81 1.55 -1.69 8.15
CA THR A 81 2.27 -2.34 9.26
C THR A 81 2.44 -1.40 10.46
N HIS A 82 2.85 -0.15 10.24
CA HIS A 82 2.91 0.86 11.32
C HIS A 82 1.52 1.19 11.87
N GLY A 83 0.51 1.23 11.00
CA GLY A 83 -0.88 1.42 11.35
C GLY A 83 -1.42 0.35 12.29
N ARG A 84 -1.20 -0.92 11.95
CA ARG A 84 -1.60 -2.08 12.76
C ARG A 84 -0.91 -2.09 14.13
N VAL A 85 0.40 -1.83 14.15
CA VAL A 85 1.15 -1.69 15.42
C VAL A 85 0.64 -0.51 16.22
N GLY A 86 0.34 0.63 15.58
CA GLY A 86 -0.24 1.82 16.23
C GLY A 86 -1.60 1.57 16.85
N MET A 87 -2.48 0.83 16.17
CA MET A 87 -3.78 0.42 16.73
C MET A 87 -3.60 -0.43 17.99
N LEU A 88 -2.74 -1.46 17.94
CA LEU A 88 -2.45 -2.29 19.11
C LEU A 88 -1.78 -1.50 20.24
N ALA A 89 -0.86 -0.59 19.92
CA ALA A 89 -0.21 0.26 20.90
C ALA A 89 -1.20 1.19 21.61
N SER A 90 -2.04 1.91 20.85
CA SER A 90 -3.04 2.82 21.43
C SER A 90 -4.02 2.11 22.37
N LEU A 91 -4.45 0.88 22.01
CA LEU A 91 -5.28 0.06 22.89
C LEU A 91 -4.49 -0.45 24.10
N GLY A 92 -3.23 -0.85 23.88
CA GLY A 92 -2.32 -1.32 24.91
C GLY A 92 -2.12 -0.28 26.01
N PHE A 93 -1.83 0.98 25.66
CA PHE A 93 -1.71 2.08 26.62
C PHE A 93 -2.96 2.21 27.51
N LEU A 94 -4.16 2.26 26.90
CA LEU A 94 -5.41 2.42 27.65
C LEU A 94 -5.75 1.23 28.57
N VAL A 95 -5.37 0.01 28.17
CA VAL A 95 -5.65 -1.20 28.95
C VAL A 95 -4.60 -1.41 30.04
N GLN A 96 -3.32 -1.23 29.71
CA GLN A 96 -2.20 -1.52 30.63
C GLN A 96 -2.14 -0.56 31.81
N GLU A 97 -2.61 0.69 31.66
CA GLU A 97 -2.75 1.62 32.78
C GLU A 97 -3.78 1.13 33.83
N LYS A 98 -4.75 0.30 33.44
CA LYS A 98 -5.85 -0.13 34.33
C LYS A 98 -5.83 -1.60 34.71
N PHE A 99 -5.22 -2.44 33.87
CA PHE A 99 -5.24 -3.88 34.02
C PHE A 99 -3.93 -4.50 33.55
N HIS A 100 -3.13 -4.95 34.52
CA HIS A 100 -1.85 -5.61 34.31
C HIS A 100 -1.88 -7.02 34.95
N PRO A 101 -2.32 -8.05 34.19
CA PRO A 101 -2.47 -9.41 34.71
C PRO A 101 -1.16 -10.22 34.71
N LEU A 102 -0.18 -9.82 33.91
CA LEU A 102 1.07 -10.55 33.72
C LEU A 102 2.23 -10.01 34.58
N PHE A 103 2.11 -8.77 35.07
CA PHE A 103 3.12 -8.09 35.88
C PHE A 103 2.42 -7.34 37.00
N SER A 104 2.99 -7.34 38.20
CA SER A 104 2.67 -6.35 39.23
C SER A 104 3.30 -5.03 38.80
N GLY A 105 2.71 -4.37 37.80
CA GLY A 105 3.06 -3.00 37.45
C GLY A 105 2.65 -2.12 38.63
N ASP A 106 3.61 -1.58 39.36
CA ASP A 106 3.32 -0.52 40.31
C ASP A 106 2.67 0.63 39.51
N GLY A 107 1.48 1.06 39.93
CA GLY A 107 0.67 2.07 39.24
C GLY A 107 1.52 3.29 38.87
N GLY A 108 1.70 3.50 37.57
CA GLY A 108 2.57 4.54 37.03
C GLY A 108 2.61 4.51 35.50
N PRO A 109 3.28 5.48 34.86
CA PRO A 109 3.31 5.62 33.40
C PRO A 109 3.84 4.36 32.69
N ALA A 110 3.20 3.95 31.59
CA ALA A 110 3.59 2.75 30.85
C ALA A 110 5.03 2.86 30.29
N ILE A 111 5.51 4.07 30.03
CA ILE A 111 6.89 4.33 29.60
C ILE A 111 7.94 3.86 30.60
N ASP A 112 7.66 3.95 31.90
CA ASP A 112 8.60 3.55 32.97
C ASP A 112 8.50 2.05 33.27
N GLN A 113 7.42 1.39 32.85
CA GLN A 113 7.19 -0.04 33.07
C GLN A 113 7.96 -0.92 32.08
N ILE A 114 8.09 -0.50 30.81
CA ILE A 114 8.75 -1.30 29.77
C ILE A 114 10.21 -1.65 30.13
N PRO A 115 11.06 -0.72 30.58
CA PRO A 115 12.44 -1.04 30.97
C PRO A 115 12.57 -1.96 32.18
N GLN A 116 11.54 -2.01 33.04
CA GLN A 116 11.55 -2.82 34.26
C GLN A 116 11.19 -4.29 34.01
N LEU A 117 10.79 -4.64 32.77
CA LEU A 117 10.42 -6.00 32.41
C LEU A 117 11.61 -6.96 32.55
N PRO A 118 11.38 -8.19 33.06
CA PRO A 118 12.44 -9.17 33.24
C PRO A 118 13.06 -9.56 31.89
N VAL A 119 14.39 -9.75 31.86
CA VAL A 119 15.17 -9.97 30.62
C VAL A 119 14.64 -11.11 29.76
N TRP A 120 14.13 -12.19 30.35
CA TRP A 120 13.59 -13.32 29.59
C TRP A 120 12.38 -12.91 28.73
N LEU A 121 11.55 -11.96 29.20
CA LEU A 121 10.39 -11.49 28.46
C LEU A 121 10.81 -10.66 27.26
N TRP A 122 11.87 -9.85 27.39
CA TRP A 122 12.49 -9.14 26.25
C TRP A 122 12.96 -10.11 25.16
N VAL A 123 13.52 -11.26 25.54
CA VAL A 123 13.93 -12.31 24.59
C VAL A 123 12.71 -12.94 23.91
N VAL A 124 11.66 -13.25 24.67
CA VAL A 124 10.42 -13.84 24.11
C VAL A 124 9.70 -12.86 23.19
N MET A 125 9.53 -11.60 23.59
CA MET A 125 8.94 -10.55 22.77
C MET A 125 9.77 -10.29 21.52
N GLY A 126 11.09 -10.10 21.67
CA GLY A 126 12.00 -9.89 20.56
C GLY A 126 12.00 -11.06 19.58
N GLY A 127 12.02 -12.30 20.10
CA GLY A 127 11.93 -13.51 19.29
C GLY A 127 10.59 -13.64 18.56
N GLY A 128 9.48 -13.34 19.24
CA GLY A 128 8.13 -13.35 18.64
C GLY A 128 7.98 -12.30 17.54
N ILE A 129 8.45 -11.07 17.79
CA ILE A 129 8.47 -9.99 16.79
C ILE A 129 9.35 -10.40 15.60
N ALA A 130 10.55 -10.91 15.86
CA ALA A 130 11.46 -11.36 14.80
C ALA A 130 10.85 -12.50 13.96
N ALA A 131 10.15 -13.45 14.59
CA ALA A 131 9.45 -14.53 13.89
C ALA A 131 8.28 -14.00 13.04
N ALA A 132 7.48 -13.08 13.57
CA ALA A 132 6.38 -12.45 12.84
C ALA A 132 6.89 -11.62 11.65
N GLU A 133 7.95 -10.85 11.85
CA GLU A 133 8.64 -10.09 10.81
C GLU A 133 9.24 -11.00 9.74
N ALA A 134 9.88 -12.10 10.14
CA ALA A 134 10.41 -13.10 9.21
C ALA A 134 9.30 -13.75 8.37
N ALA A 135 8.17 -14.10 8.98
CA ALA A 135 7.00 -14.62 8.26
C ALA A 135 6.46 -13.60 7.25
N ARG A 136 6.35 -12.32 7.64
CA ARG A 136 5.95 -11.24 6.73
C ARG A 136 6.93 -11.10 5.56
N ILE A 137 8.23 -11.08 5.83
CA ILE A 137 9.27 -10.97 4.79
C ILE A 137 9.15 -12.10 3.77
N ASN A 138 8.93 -13.34 4.24
CA ASN A 138 8.77 -14.50 3.37
C ASN A 138 7.52 -14.43 2.47
N ILE A 139 6.43 -13.78 2.93
CA ILE A 139 5.17 -13.67 2.19
C ILE A 139 5.19 -12.48 1.22
N ALA A 140 5.62 -11.30 1.70
CA ALA A 140 5.44 -10.03 0.99
C ALA A 140 6.64 -9.64 0.11
N PHE A 141 7.87 -9.99 0.51
CA PHE A 141 9.09 -9.53 -0.15
C PHE A 141 9.67 -10.58 -1.09
N ARG A 142 10.33 -10.11 -2.15
CA ARG A 142 10.97 -11.00 -3.12
C ARG A 142 12.07 -11.82 -2.43
N GLU A 143 12.22 -13.06 -2.87
CA GLU A 143 13.30 -13.93 -2.40
C GLU A 143 14.65 -13.29 -2.72
N LEU A 144 15.63 -13.57 -1.86
CA LEU A 144 17.01 -13.13 -2.06
C LEU A 144 17.51 -13.70 -3.39
N ASP A 145 17.83 -12.83 -4.34
CA ASP A 145 18.45 -13.24 -5.59
C ASP A 145 19.86 -13.77 -5.27
N GLY A 146 20.01 -15.10 -5.32
CA GLY A 146 21.20 -15.82 -4.84
C GLY A 146 22.51 -15.42 -5.53
N GLU A 147 22.43 -14.78 -6.70
CA GLU A 147 23.59 -14.22 -7.40
C GLU A 147 24.03 -12.85 -6.88
N LYS A 148 23.10 -12.03 -6.36
CA LYS A 148 23.38 -10.64 -6.03
C LYS A 148 23.48 -10.37 -4.54
N LEU A 149 23.06 -11.30 -3.67
CA LEU A 149 23.03 -11.14 -2.19
C LEU A 149 22.46 -9.78 -1.76
N LYS A 150 21.58 -9.21 -2.58
CA LYS A 150 20.88 -7.96 -2.30
C LYS A 150 19.45 -8.34 -1.97
N ALA A 151 19.03 -8.01 -0.74
CA ALA A 151 17.63 -7.97 -0.42
C ALA A 151 16.98 -6.98 -1.38
N GLU A 152 16.26 -7.48 -2.38
CA GLU A 152 15.41 -6.61 -3.16
C GLU A 152 14.35 -6.08 -2.21
N THR A 153 14.51 -4.83 -1.80
CA THR A 153 13.51 -4.10 -1.00
C THR A 153 12.16 -3.94 -1.70
N ALA A 154 11.97 -4.52 -2.88
CA ALA A 154 10.75 -4.51 -3.66
C ALA A 154 9.81 -5.65 -3.24
N LEU A 155 8.52 -5.36 -3.21
CA LEU A 155 7.48 -6.36 -3.00
C LEU A 155 7.40 -7.34 -4.18
N ARG A 156 6.85 -8.54 -3.94
CA ARG A 156 6.60 -9.52 -4.99
C ARG A 156 5.61 -8.97 -6.03
N PRO A 157 5.82 -9.19 -7.34
CA PRO A 157 4.85 -8.79 -8.36
C PRO A 157 3.54 -9.56 -8.16
N GLY A 158 2.41 -8.84 -8.11
CA GLY A 158 1.08 -9.43 -7.86
C GLY A 158 0.70 -9.57 -6.38
N TYR A 159 1.58 -9.16 -5.45
CA TYR A 159 1.25 -9.05 -4.03
C TYR A 159 0.37 -7.84 -3.76
N THR A 160 -0.73 -8.03 -3.05
CA THR A 160 -1.58 -6.94 -2.55
C THR A 160 -1.03 -6.45 -1.20
N PRO A 161 -0.70 -5.16 -1.04
CA PRO A 161 -0.23 -4.64 0.24
C PRO A 161 -1.20 -4.96 1.40
N GLY A 162 -0.67 -5.45 2.50
CA GLY A 162 -1.38 -5.80 3.73
C GLY A 162 -1.96 -7.21 3.77
N ASP A 163 -1.88 -7.95 2.65
CA ASP A 163 -2.38 -9.33 2.55
C ASP A 163 -1.35 -10.31 3.13
N LEU A 164 -1.58 -10.80 4.34
CA LEU A 164 -0.73 -11.80 5.00
C LEU A 164 -1.39 -13.18 5.04
N GLY A 165 -2.53 -13.37 4.36
CA GLY A 165 -3.34 -14.58 4.47
C GLY A 165 -3.95 -14.80 5.87
N PHE A 166 -3.96 -13.77 6.73
CA PHE A 166 -4.50 -13.84 8.08
C PHE A 166 -6.00 -13.50 8.08
N ASP A 167 -6.83 -14.51 7.80
CA ASP A 167 -8.29 -14.43 7.97
C ASP A 167 -8.82 -15.70 8.67
N PRO A 168 -8.67 -15.80 10.01
CA PRO A 168 -9.13 -16.97 10.75
C PRO A 168 -10.66 -17.08 10.84
N LEU A 169 -11.38 -15.96 10.67
CA LEU A 169 -12.85 -15.89 10.80
C LEU A 169 -13.58 -15.90 9.45
N GLY A 170 -12.86 -15.82 8.33
CA GLY A 170 -13.42 -15.96 6.99
C GLY A 170 -14.17 -14.74 6.48
N PHE A 171 -14.04 -13.58 7.13
CA PHE A 171 -14.80 -12.39 6.76
C PHE A 171 -14.47 -11.89 5.36
N SER A 172 -13.27 -12.18 4.82
CA SER A 172 -12.87 -11.73 3.49
C SER A 172 -13.52 -12.50 2.33
N LYS A 173 -14.10 -13.69 2.60
CA LYS A 173 -14.59 -14.61 1.55
C LYS A 173 -16.00 -14.27 1.05
N ASP A 174 -16.81 -13.65 1.91
CA ASP A 174 -18.21 -13.34 1.63
C ASP A 174 -18.44 -11.90 1.13
N LEU A 175 -17.38 -11.08 1.05
CA LEU A 175 -17.45 -9.68 0.66
C LEU A 175 -17.27 -9.49 -0.85
N SER A 176 -18.03 -8.57 -1.43
CA SER A 176 -17.76 -8.07 -2.78
C SER A 176 -16.46 -7.26 -2.82
N ALA A 177 -15.88 -7.11 -4.02
CA ALA A 177 -14.61 -6.37 -4.19
C ALA A 177 -14.69 -4.91 -3.71
N ASP A 178 -15.86 -4.29 -3.79
CA ASP A 178 -16.07 -2.91 -3.35
C ASP A 178 -16.25 -2.81 -1.84
N GLU A 179 -16.93 -3.78 -1.21
CA GLU A 179 -17.04 -3.86 0.25
C GLU A 179 -15.68 -4.16 0.90
N PHE A 180 -14.87 -5.01 0.27
CA PHE A 180 -13.52 -5.30 0.73
C PHE A 180 -12.63 -4.05 0.70
N LYS A 181 -12.69 -3.27 -0.39
CA LYS A 181 -11.99 -1.97 -0.47
C LYS A 181 -12.46 -1.00 0.62
N LEU A 182 -13.77 -0.92 0.86
CA LEU A 182 -14.30 -0.08 1.93
C LEU A 182 -13.78 -0.50 3.32
N MET A 183 -13.63 -1.80 3.56
CA MET A 183 -13.02 -2.29 4.80
C MET A 183 -11.55 -1.92 4.91
N GLN A 184 -10.78 -2.02 3.82
CA GLN A 184 -9.38 -1.58 3.78
C GLN A 184 -9.26 -0.07 4.06
N GLU A 185 -10.16 0.75 3.52
CA GLU A 185 -10.20 2.19 3.79
C GLU A 185 -10.51 2.47 5.27
N LYS A 186 -11.45 1.74 5.86
CA LYS A 186 -11.75 1.83 7.29
C LYS A 186 -10.54 1.45 8.13
N GLU A 187 -9.89 0.33 7.84
CA GLU A 187 -8.66 -0.08 8.54
C GLU A 187 -7.62 1.05 8.49
N LEU A 188 -7.40 1.61 7.31
CA LEU A 188 -6.40 2.64 7.12
C LEU A 188 -6.74 3.95 7.84
N ALA A 189 -8.02 4.36 7.86
CA ALA A 189 -8.44 5.55 8.59
C ALA A 189 -8.22 5.40 10.10
N HIS A 190 -8.56 4.25 10.67
CA HIS A 190 -8.33 3.96 12.09
C HIS A 190 -6.83 3.81 12.40
N ALA A 191 -6.07 3.19 11.51
CA ALA A 191 -4.62 3.08 11.60
C ALA A 191 -3.93 4.44 11.68
N ARG A 192 -4.27 5.38 10.79
CA ARG A 192 -3.72 6.75 10.79
C ARG A 192 -4.03 7.49 12.09
N LEU A 193 -5.26 7.40 12.57
CA LEU A 193 -5.67 7.99 13.84
C LEU A 193 -4.90 7.37 15.01
N ALA A 194 -4.78 6.04 15.04
CA ALA A 194 -4.10 5.32 16.10
C ALA A 194 -2.60 5.60 16.15
N MET A 195 -1.93 5.76 14.99
CA MET A 195 -0.51 6.16 14.96
C MET A 195 -0.28 7.52 15.63
N ILE A 196 -1.18 8.49 15.37
CA ILE A 196 -1.12 9.81 16.01
C ILE A 196 -1.44 9.71 17.50
N ALA A 197 -2.45 8.91 17.87
CA ALA A 197 -2.82 8.69 19.27
C ALA A 197 -1.69 8.05 20.08
N ALA A 198 -1.06 6.99 19.57
CA ALA A 198 0.07 6.33 20.22
C ALA A 198 1.26 7.27 20.40
N ALA A 199 1.59 8.09 19.38
CA ALA A 199 2.62 9.11 19.50
C ALA A 199 2.27 10.18 20.54
N GLY A 200 0.99 10.57 20.62
CA GLY A 200 0.49 11.52 21.62
C GLY A 200 0.58 10.99 23.05
N PHE A 201 0.18 9.73 23.29
CA PHE A 201 0.31 9.09 24.60
C PHE A 201 1.77 9.02 25.05
N LEU A 202 2.66 8.57 24.17
CA LEU A 202 4.10 8.52 24.44
C LEU A 202 4.68 9.91 24.76
N ALA A 203 4.35 10.93 23.96
CA ALA A 203 4.84 12.28 24.17
C ALA A 203 4.30 12.92 25.45
N GLN A 204 3.03 12.66 25.79
CA GLN A 204 2.40 13.16 27.00
C GLN A 204 3.04 12.52 28.23
N GLU A 205 3.09 11.19 28.32
CA GLU A 205 3.72 10.48 29.44
C GLU A 205 5.19 10.86 29.62
N ALA A 206 5.93 11.06 28.54
CA ALA A 206 7.34 11.45 28.60
C ALA A 206 7.58 12.85 29.18
N VAL A 207 6.59 13.75 29.10
CA VAL A 207 6.69 15.12 29.64
C VAL A 207 6.05 15.23 31.02
N THR A 208 4.88 14.63 31.21
CA THR A 208 4.12 14.73 32.46
C THR A 208 4.56 13.73 33.51
N HIS A 209 5.22 12.64 33.11
CA HIS A 209 5.55 11.49 33.98
C HIS A 209 4.33 11.02 34.79
N ALA A 210 3.16 11.11 34.16
CA ALA A 210 1.86 10.81 34.73
C ALA A 210 1.06 10.03 33.69
N THR A 211 0.25 9.08 34.14
CA THR A 211 -0.64 8.29 33.27
C THR A 211 -1.57 9.21 32.48
N TRP A 212 -2.04 8.74 31.34
CA TRP A 212 -3.02 9.49 30.56
C TRP A 212 -4.28 9.79 31.37
N GLY A 213 -4.72 8.83 32.21
CA GLY A 213 -5.86 9.01 33.13
C GLY A 213 -5.68 10.16 34.13
N THR A 214 -4.54 10.27 34.79
CA THR A 214 -4.33 11.30 35.84
C THR A 214 -4.28 12.71 35.32
N VAL A 215 -3.78 12.92 34.09
CA VAL A 215 -3.76 14.25 33.47
C VAL A 215 -5.19 14.80 33.31
N TYR A 216 -6.18 13.93 33.11
CA TYR A 216 -7.59 14.31 33.01
C TYR A 216 -8.37 14.17 34.32
N GLY A 217 -7.68 14.00 35.45
CA GLY A 217 -8.29 13.89 36.78
C GLY A 217 -9.02 12.57 37.02
N LEU A 218 -8.77 11.54 36.20
CA LEU A 218 -9.19 10.19 36.54
C LEU A 218 -8.22 9.64 37.60
N PRO A 219 -8.73 8.96 38.64
CA PRO A 219 -7.87 8.36 39.64
C PRO A 219 -6.99 7.28 39.01
N ASP A 220 -5.68 7.37 39.27
CA ASP A 220 -4.81 6.20 39.28
C ASP A 220 -5.20 5.37 40.50
N PHE A 221 -5.50 4.09 40.30
CA PHE A 221 -5.85 3.19 41.40
C PHE A 221 -4.58 2.58 41.98
#